data_AF-A0A932DD58-F1
#
_entry.id   AF-A0A932DD58-F1
#
_cell.length_a   1.000
_cell.length_b   1.000
_cell.length_c   1.000
_cell.angle_alpha   90.00
_cell.angle_beta   90.00
_cell.angle_gamma   90.00
#
_symmetry.space_group_name_H-M   'P 1'
#
loop_
_entity.id
_entity.type
_entity.pdbx_description
1 polymer ?
#
loop_
_entity_poly.entity_id
_entity_poly.type
_entity_poly.pdbx_seq_one_letter_code
_entity_poly.pdbx_strand_id
1 'polypeptide(L)'
;MNFLSTPIYHEGYLYGLFGDKKYGTGPLACVELATGEEKWSQPGFGVGQVLLVDGHLLVQDDDGALVLVKPDPQRYTQIARYQALNSKSWNGPAISNGRIYARSTKEGVCLEVTPKPLPKLRLEPAFTRADGFHLLIGQEDGSPLDAARAANIAVFATDDLGSGPAGWSELTFAPILSDGRLRLDDPPGTAAPQRFFKAQDRP
;
A
#
# COMPACT_ATOMS: atom_id res chain seq x y z
N MET A 1 26.33 22.30 5.63
CA MET A 1 27.22 21.60 4.65
C MET A 1 26.68 20.19 4.48
N ASN A 2 26.58 19.65 3.26
CA ASN A 2 26.14 18.28 3.02
C ASN A 2 27.35 17.47 2.52
N PHE A 3 27.76 16.46 3.28
CA PHE A 3 29.01 15.76 3.01
C PHE A 3 28.82 14.46 2.21
N LEU A 4 27.73 13.71 2.44
CA LEU A 4 27.59 12.33 1.92
C LEU A 4 26.25 12.03 1.26
N SER A 5 25.20 12.80 1.53
CA SER A 5 23.88 12.58 0.94
C SER A 5 23.73 13.44 -0.32
N THR A 6 23.15 12.92 -1.39
CA THR A 6 22.72 13.80 -2.50
C THR A 6 21.34 14.35 -2.15
N PRO A 7 21.13 15.68 -2.03
CA PRO A 7 19.80 16.22 -1.81
C PRO A 7 18.86 15.85 -2.95
N ILE A 8 17.62 15.57 -2.61
CA ILE A 8 16.53 15.33 -3.53
C ILE A 8 15.83 16.65 -3.80
N TYR A 9 15.74 17.01 -5.08
CA TYR A 9 14.86 18.09 -5.52
C TYR A 9 13.42 17.60 -5.67
N HIS A 10 12.47 18.32 -5.09
CA HIS A 10 11.04 18.11 -5.30
C HIS A 10 10.30 19.45 -5.16
N GLU A 11 9.56 19.84 -6.20
CA GLU A 11 8.66 21.01 -6.22
C GLU A 11 9.28 22.34 -5.74
N GLY A 12 10.54 22.62 -6.08
CA GLY A 12 11.22 23.86 -5.69
C GLY A 12 12.00 23.77 -4.38
N TYR A 13 11.98 22.62 -3.71
CA TYR A 13 12.66 22.40 -2.43
C TYR A 13 13.69 21.26 -2.53
N LEU A 14 14.76 21.39 -1.76
CA LEU A 14 15.77 20.37 -1.56
C LEU A 14 15.53 19.68 -0.22
N TYR A 15 15.42 18.35 -0.27
CA TYR A 15 15.31 17.49 0.90
C TYR A 15 16.56 16.64 1.02
N GLY A 16 17.21 16.66 2.18
CA GLY A 16 18.48 15.95 2.33
C GLY A 16 18.92 15.85 3.78
N LEU A 17 19.95 15.04 3.99
CA LEU A 17 20.63 14.94 5.27
C LEU A 17 21.80 15.91 5.26
N PHE A 18 21.67 16.98 6.04
CA PHE A 18 22.66 18.05 6.10
C PHE A 18 23.46 17.94 7.39
N GLY A 19 24.74 17.60 7.29
CA GLY A 19 25.60 17.42 8.45
C GLY A 19 27.02 16.99 8.08
N ASP A 20 27.87 16.94 9.10
CA ASP A 20 29.25 16.50 8.97
C ASP A 20 29.37 14.97 9.04
N LYS A 21 30.56 14.44 8.74
CA LYS A 21 30.90 13.00 8.81
C LYS A 21 30.98 12.46 10.24
N LYS A 22 29.92 12.61 11.04
CA LYS A 22 29.87 12.09 12.41
C LYS A 22 28.52 11.41 12.66
N TYR A 23 28.59 10.19 13.19
CA TYR A 23 27.39 9.43 13.55
C TYR A 23 26.51 10.21 14.54
N GLY A 24 25.21 10.09 14.37
CA GLY A 24 24.19 10.79 15.15
C GLY A 24 24.08 12.29 14.83
N THR A 25 24.88 12.81 13.91
CA THR A 25 24.84 14.22 13.48
C THR A 25 24.42 14.32 12.03
N GLY A 26 23.41 15.14 11.74
CA GLY A 26 22.78 15.22 10.43
C GLY A 26 21.25 15.19 10.54
N PRO A 27 20.60 16.35 10.68
CA PRO A 27 19.16 16.43 10.48
C PRO A 27 18.76 16.09 9.04
N LEU A 28 17.57 15.53 8.89
CA LEU A 28 16.83 15.65 7.64
C LEU A 28 16.28 17.07 7.59
N ALA A 29 16.58 17.83 6.55
CA ALA A 29 16.08 19.18 6.40
C ALA A 29 15.44 19.42 5.03
N CYS A 30 14.60 20.44 4.98
CA CYS A 30 14.04 21.01 3.76
C CYS A 30 14.59 22.42 3.58
N VAL A 31 15.11 22.70 2.38
CA VAL A 31 15.66 24.00 2.00
C VAL A 31 14.98 24.45 0.72
N GLU A 32 14.50 25.69 0.67
CA GLU A 32 13.98 26.28 -0.56
C GLU A 32 15.11 26.54 -1.55
N LEU A 33 15.00 25.99 -2.76
CA LEU A 33 16.09 26.05 -3.74
C LEU A 33 16.38 27.48 -4.20
N ALA A 34 15.34 28.30 -4.36
CA ALA A 34 15.47 29.66 -4.88
C ALA A 34 16.17 30.61 -3.91
N THR A 35 15.93 30.45 -2.61
CA THR A 35 16.38 31.39 -1.56
C THR A 35 17.52 30.84 -0.72
N GLY A 36 17.66 29.51 -0.66
CA GLY A 36 18.53 28.83 0.30
C GLY A 36 17.98 28.84 1.73
N GLU A 37 16.74 29.28 1.94
CA GLU A 37 16.10 29.30 3.26
C GLU A 37 15.79 27.88 3.74
N GLU A 38 16.25 27.54 4.94
CA GLU A 38 15.83 26.31 5.62
C GLU A 38 14.38 26.45 6.07
N LYS A 39 13.48 25.63 5.51
CA LYS A 39 12.07 25.63 5.91
C LYS A 39 11.83 24.86 7.19
N TRP A 40 12.54 23.73 7.36
CA TRP A 40 12.53 22.95 8.59
C TRP A 40 13.73 22.02 8.66
N SER A 41 14.04 21.57 9.89
CA SER A 41 15.14 20.66 10.19
C SER A 41 14.75 19.70 11.31
N GLN A 42 14.86 18.39 11.04
CA GLN A 42 14.47 17.32 11.93
C GLN A 42 15.70 16.49 12.35
N PRO A 43 16.10 16.53 13.63
CA PRO A 43 17.24 15.73 14.13
C PRO A 43 16.90 14.23 14.20
N GLY A 44 17.94 13.42 14.42
CA GLY A 44 17.81 11.97 14.70
C GLY A 44 18.00 11.05 13.49
N PHE A 45 18.56 11.55 12.38
CA PHE A 45 18.87 10.74 11.21
C PHE A 45 20.37 10.44 11.03
N GLY A 46 21.22 11.40 11.40
CA GLY A 46 22.66 11.23 11.24
C GLY A 46 23.10 11.22 9.78
N VAL A 47 24.14 10.45 9.48
CA VAL A 47 24.70 10.31 8.14
C VAL A 47 24.03 9.18 7.38
N GLY A 48 23.17 9.52 6.42
CA GLY A 48 22.39 8.55 5.67
C GLY A 48 22.17 8.93 4.20
N GLN A 49 21.13 8.38 3.60
CA GLN A 49 20.74 8.65 2.21
C GLN A 49 19.23 8.86 2.09
N VAL A 50 18.83 9.62 1.07
CA VAL A 50 17.44 9.95 0.77
C VAL A 50 17.13 9.55 -0.67
N LEU A 51 15.95 8.94 -0.88
CA LEU A 51 15.38 8.68 -2.20
C LEU A 51 13.98 9.28 -2.28
N LEU A 52 13.56 9.71 -3.47
CA LEU A 52 12.16 9.99 -3.77
C LEU A 52 11.54 8.76 -4.44
N VAL A 53 10.45 8.25 -3.87
CA VAL A 53 9.69 7.12 -4.40
C VAL A 53 8.21 7.37 -4.22
N ASP A 54 7.44 7.28 -5.31
CA ASP A 54 5.98 7.39 -5.30
C ASP A 54 5.46 8.61 -4.49
N GLY A 55 6.07 9.79 -4.74
CA GLY A 55 5.73 11.04 -4.04
C GLY A 55 6.18 11.14 -2.58
N HIS A 56 6.97 10.20 -2.08
CA HIS A 56 7.46 10.15 -0.71
C HIS A 56 8.98 10.10 -0.62
N LEU A 57 9.53 10.66 0.45
CA LEU A 57 10.95 10.53 0.78
C LEU A 57 11.16 9.24 1.55
N LEU A 58 11.97 8.34 1.03
CA LEU A 58 12.52 7.21 1.76
C LEU A 58 13.91 7.57 2.26
N VAL A 59 14.05 7.70 3.57
CA VAL A 59 15.30 8.06 4.24
C VAL A 59 15.84 6.84 4.95
N GLN A 60 17.09 6.48 4.68
CA GLN A 60 17.82 5.53 5.52
C GLN A 60 18.70 6.32 6.48
N ASP A 61 18.46 6.18 7.78
CA ASP A 61 19.27 6.81 8.81
C ASP A 61 20.56 6.02 9.10
N ASP A 62 21.46 6.62 9.87
CA ASP A 62 22.78 6.04 10.11
C ASP A 62 22.77 4.82 11.04
N ASP A 63 21.70 4.62 11.79
CA ASP A 63 21.43 3.43 12.62
C ASP A 63 20.77 2.31 11.82
N GLY A 64 20.44 2.55 10.54
CA GLY A 64 19.92 1.53 9.64
C GLY A 64 18.39 1.42 9.64
N ALA A 65 17.68 2.39 10.20
CA ALA A 65 16.24 2.47 10.03
C ALA A 65 15.88 3.07 8.66
N LEU A 66 14.78 2.58 8.08
CA LEU A 66 14.12 3.16 6.93
C LEU A 66 12.93 3.98 7.42
N VAL A 67 12.84 5.22 6.94
CA VAL A 67 11.85 6.20 7.37
C VAL A 67 11.16 6.78 6.15
N LEU A 68 9.83 6.67 6.11
CA LEU A 68 9.03 7.25 5.05
C LEU A 68 8.50 8.61 5.50
N VAL A 69 8.73 9.65 4.71
CA VAL A 69 8.45 11.05 5.05
C VAL A 69 7.73 11.73 3.90
N LYS A 70 6.75 12.60 4.19
CA LYS A 70 6.14 13.45 3.17
C LYS A 70 7.10 14.57 2.76
N PRO A 71 7.31 14.83 1.45
CA PRO A 71 8.08 15.98 0.99
C PRO A 71 7.24 17.27 1.07
N ASP A 72 6.88 17.67 2.30
CA ASP A 72 6.10 18.87 2.58
C ASP A 72 7.02 20.00 3.05
N PRO A 73 7.12 21.14 2.35
CA PRO A 73 7.99 22.23 2.76
C PRO A 73 7.50 22.96 4.02
N GLN A 74 6.24 22.80 4.43
CA GLN A 74 5.71 23.49 5.60
C GLN A 74 6.11 22.81 6.91
N ARG A 75 6.29 21.49 6.90
CA ARG A 75 6.66 20.72 8.10
C ARG A 75 7.18 19.32 7.77
N TYR A 76 8.01 18.80 8.68
CA TYR A 76 8.33 17.38 8.73
C TYR A 76 7.09 16.55 9.11
N THR A 77 6.77 15.52 8.31
CA THR A 77 5.72 14.54 8.63
C THR A 77 6.22 13.12 8.37
N GLN A 78 6.52 12.38 9.45
CA GLN A 78 6.84 10.95 9.38
C GLN A 78 5.57 10.12 9.13
N ILE A 79 5.60 9.25 8.12
CA ILE A 79 4.52 8.29 7.86
C ILE A 79 4.81 6.97 8.57
N ALA A 80 6.03 6.45 8.40
CA ALA A 80 6.43 5.17 8.96
C ALA A 80 7.93 5.16 9.26
N ARG A 81 8.33 4.30 10.20
CA ARG A 81 9.72 4.01 10.55
C ARG A 81 9.86 2.51 10.80
N TYR A 82 10.89 1.90 10.23
CA TYR A 82 11.16 0.48 10.35
C TYR A 82 12.65 0.23 10.53
N GLN A 83 13.05 -0.53 11.56
CA GLN A 83 14.44 -0.88 11.79
C GLN A 83 14.85 -2.00 10.81
N ALA A 84 15.53 -1.61 9.73
CA ALA A 84 15.85 -2.54 8.63
C ALA A 84 17.22 -3.22 8.80
N LEU A 85 18.18 -2.54 9.43
CA LEU A 85 19.53 -3.05 9.70
C LEU A 85 19.82 -2.85 11.20
N ASN A 86 20.62 -3.71 11.82
CA ASN A 86 21.02 -3.61 13.23
C ASN A 86 22.45 -3.07 13.39
N SER A 87 22.95 -2.41 12.36
CA SER A 87 24.33 -1.93 12.29
C SER A 87 24.42 -0.63 11.50
N LYS A 88 25.43 0.17 11.84
CA LYS A 88 25.64 1.49 11.24
C LYS A 88 25.72 1.40 9.70
N SER A 89 25.04 2.31 9.02
CA SER A 89 24.96 2.30 7.56
C SER A 89 24.99 3.69 6.97
N TRP A 90 25.92 3.92 6.02
CA TRP A 90 25.96 5.13 5.19
C TRP A 90 25.57 4.86 3.73
N ASN A 91 25.16 3.62 3.42
CA ASN A 91 24.80 3.21 2.06
C ASN A 91 23.39 3.69 1.72
N GLY A 92 23.12 3.93 0.44
CA GLY A 92 21.75 4.20 -0.02
C GLY A 92 20.93 2.91 -0.09
N PRO A 93 19.63 2.95 0.28
CA PRO A 93 18.73 1.90 -0.13
C PRO A 93 18.56 1.91 -1.66
N ALA A 94 18.01 0.84 -2.21
CA ALA A 94 17.57 0.76 -3.60
C ALA A 94 16.17 0.16 -3.66
N ILE A 95 15.39 0.53 -4.67
CA ILE A 95 14.02 0.05 -4.85
C ILE A 95 13.89 -0.59 -6.22
N SER A 96 13.34 -1.80 -6.27
CA SER A 96 13.06 -2.49 -7.52
C SER A 96 11.97 -3.54 -7.32
N ASN A 97 11.03 -3.64 -8.28
CA ASN A 97 9.98 -4.66 -8.29
C ASN A 97 9.22 -4.78 -6.96
N GLY A 98 8.86 -3.64 -6.36
CA GLY A 98 8.11 -3.62 -5.10
C GLY A 98 8.91 -4.08 -3.88
N ARG A 99 10.24 -4.05 -3.96
CA ARG A 99 11.14 -4.38 -2.85
C ARG A 99 12.10 -3.25 -2.55
N ILE A 100 12.41 -3.08 -1.26
CA ILE A 100 13.48 -2.22 -0.78
C ILE A 100 14.68 -3.09 -0.43
N TYR A 101 15.83 -2.76 -1.01
CA TYR A 101 17.13 -3.35 -0.71
C TYR A 101 17.92 -2.36 0.12
N ALA A 102 18.38 -2.77 1.29
CA ALA A 102 19.23 -1.96 2.17
C ALA A 102 20.40 -2.80 2.65
N ARG A 103 21.55 -2.17 2.91
CA ARG A 103 22.72 -2.87 3.43
C ARG A 103 23.59 -1.99 4.31
N SER A 104 24.24 -2.62 5.28
CA SER A 104 25.34 -2.03 6.05
C SER A 104 26.68 -2.65 5.61
N THR A 105 27.71 -2.52 6.44
CA THR A 105 28.97 -3.26 6.31
C THR A 105 28.90 -4.69 6.86
N LYS A 106 27.81 -5.05 7.55
CA LYS A 106 27.65 -6.34 8.25
C LYS A 106 26.50 -7.18 7.70
N GLU A 107 25.44 -6.56 7.19
CA GLU A 107 24.24 -7.25 6.77
C GLU A 107 23.59 -6.57 5.55
N GLY A 108 22.68 -7.29 4.90
CA GLY A 108 21.80 -6.77 3.86
C GLY A 108 20.41 -7.35 4.01
N VAL A 109 19.40 -6.56 3.64
CA VAL A 109 17.99 -6.94 3.72
C VAL A 109 17.28 -6.66 2.40
N CYS A 110 16.23 -7.43 2.16
CA CYS A 110 15.29 -7.27 1.07
C CYS A 110 13.88 -7.29 1.66
N LEU A 111 13.20 -6.15 1.63
CA LEU A 111 11.89 -5.95 2.22
C LEU A 111 10.85 -5.86 1.10
N GLU A 112 9.86 -6.75 1.11
CA GLU A 112 8.70 -6.66 0.23
C GLU A 112 7.80 -5.52 0.72
N VAL A 113 7.52 -4.56 -0.17
CA VAL A 113 6.69 -3.38 0.10
C VAL A 113 5.51 -3.28 -0.86
N THR A 114 5.26 -4.33 -1.66
CA THR A 114 3.96 -4.46 -2.32
C THR A 114 2.88 -4.75 -1.29
N PRO A 115 1.67 -4.16 -1.45
CA PRO A 115 0.52 -4.61 -0.70
C PRO A 115 0.37 -6.12 -0.89
N LYS A 116 0.17 -6.85 0.21
CA LYS A 116 -0.17 -8.27 0.11
C LYS A 116 -1.39 -8.37 -0.81
N PRO A 117 -1.34 -9.17 -1.89
CA PRO A 117 -2.50 -9.34 -2.76
C PRO A 117 -3.69 -9.75 -1.92
N LEU A 118 -4.83 -9.09 -2.15
CA LEU A 118 -6.06 -9.46 -1.48
C LEU A 118 -6.38 -10.94 -1.76
N PRO A 119 -6.80 -11.73 -0.75
CA PRO A 119 -7.24 -13.10 -0.98
C PRO A 119 -8.32 -13.13 -2.07
N LYS A 120 -8.28 -14.10 -2.99
CA LYS A 120 -9.31 -14.21 -4.03
C LYS A 120 -10.69 -14.38 -3.40
N LEU A 121 -11.71 -13.82 -4.05
CA LEU A 121 -13.09 -14.03 -3.63
C LEU A 121 -13.53 -15.45 -3.97
N ARG A 122 -14.24 -16.08 -3.04
CA ARG A 122 -14.86 -17.38 -3.21
C ARG A 122 -16.37 -17.23 -3.11
N LEU A 123 -17.07 -17.74 -4.12
CA LEU A 123 -18.52 -17.80 -4.16
C LEU A 123 -18.98 -19.18 -3.71
N GLU A 124 -19.85 -19.23 -2.70
CA GLU A 124 -20.43 -20.46 -2.17
C GLU A 124 -21.97 -20.37 -2.24
N PRO A 125 -22.63 -21.19 -3.08
CA PRO A 125 -24.09 -21.26 -3.09
C PRO A 125 -24.58 -22.02 -1.85
N ALA A 126 -25.62 -21.50 -1.21
CA ALA A 126 -26.29 -22.12 -0.07
C ALA A 126 -27.80 -22.18 -0.33
N PHE A 127 -28.34 -23.39 -0.52
CA PHE A 127 -29.78 -23.57 -0.75
C PHE A 127 -30.58 -23.37 0.55
N THR A 128 -31.70 -22.67 0.45
CA THR A 128 -32.67 -22.55 1.54
C THR A 128 -33.70 -23.66 1.45
N ARG A 129 -34.44 -23.91 2.53
CA ARG A 129 -35.49 -24.94 2.57
C ARG A 129 -36.75 -24.59 1.77
N ALA A 130 -36.86 -23.37 1.22
CA ALA A 130 -38.09 -22.82 0.64
C ALA A 130 -37.90 -22.32 -0.80
N ASP A 131 -37.26 -23.12 -1.66
CA ASP A 131 -36.98 -22.83 -3.08
C ASP A 131 -36.05 -21.63 -3.37
N GLY A 132 -35.66 -20.86 -2.36
CA GLY A 132 -34.64 -19.82 -2.47
C GLY A 132 -33.22 -20.36 -2.34
N PHE A 133 -32.24 -19.63 -2.84
CA PHE A 133 -30.83 -19.85 -2.52
C PHE A 133 -30.19 -18.54 -2.06
N HIS A 134 -29.14 -18.64 -1.26
CA HIS A 134 -28.27 -17.52 -0.93
C HIS A 134 -26.92 -17.73 -1.62
N LEU A 135 -26.30 -16.62 -2.04
CA LEU A 135 -24.91 -16.62 -2.47
C LEU A 135 -24.06 -16.03 -1.35
N LEU A 136 -23.13 -16.81 -0.83
CA LEU A 136 -22.13 -16.36 0.12
C LEU A 136 -20.84 -15.99 -0.62
N ILE A 137 -20.28 -14.83 -0.30
CA ILE A 137 -18.99 -14.37 -0.83
C ILE A 137 -18.04 -14.22 0.34
N GLY A 138 -16.99 -15.02 0.33
CA GLY A 138 -15.91 -14.98 1.33
C GLY A 138 -14.54 -14.90 0.66
N GLN A 139 -13.50 -15.03 1.46
CA GLN A 139 -12.12 -15.11 0.98
C GLN A 139 -11.70 -16.58 0.84
N GLU A 140 -10.95 -16.90 -0.21
CA GLU A 140 -10.46 -18.26 -0.49
C GLU A 140 -9.55 -18.80 0.63
N ASP A 141 -8.82 -17.92 1.31
CA ASP A 141 -7.95 -18.27 2.44
C ASP A 141 -8.71 -18.44 3.77
N GLY A 142 -10.03 -18.25 3.77
CA GLY A 142 -10.90 -18.38 4.94
C GLY A 142 -10.85 -17.20 5.91
N SER A 143 -10.05 -16.17 5.66
CA SER A 143 -10.04 -14.97 6.51
C SER A 143 -11.36 -14.18 6.36
N PRO A 144 -11.82 -13.45 7.40
CA PRO A 144 -13.07 -12.69 7.32
C PRO A 144 -12.91 -11.46 6.42
N LEU A 145 -13.92 -11.17 5.59
CA LEU A 145 -14.00 -9.89 4.87
C LEU A 145 -14.18 -8.74 5.86
N ASP A 146 -13.29 -7.76 5.79
CA ASP A 146 -13.48 -6.49 6.50
C ASP A 146 -14.56 -5.63 5.81
N ALA A 147 -15.10 -4.66 6.54
CA ALA A 147 -16.20 -3.82 6.06
C ALA A 147 -15.81 -2.94 4.85
N ALA A 148 -14.55 -2.50 4.77
CA ALA A 148 -14.09 -1.64 3.68
C ALA A 148 -14.01 -2.42 2.37
N ARG A 149 -13.42 -3.60 2.40
CA ARG A 149 -13.38 -4.51 1.25
C ARG A 149 -14.78 -4.99 0.87
N ALA A 150 -15.60 -5.38 1.86
CA ALA A 150 -16.98 -5.81 1.62
C ALA A 150 -17.81 -4.76 0.87
N ALA A 151 -17.69 -3.48 1.23
CA ALA A 151 -18.35 -2.38 0.54
C ALA A 151 -17.84 -2.17 -0.91
N ASN A 152 -16.61 -2.61 -1.19
CA ASN A 152 -15.97 -2.44 -2.49
C ASN A 152 -16.15 -3.64 -3.44
N ILE A 153 -16.85 -4.70 -3.04
CA ILE A 153 -17.12 -5.85 -3.90
C ILE A 153 -18.31 -5.55 -4.82
N ALA A 154 -18.14 -5.77 -6.12
CA ALA A 154 -19.20 -5.78 -7.12
C ALA A 154 -19.56 -7.22 -7.50
N VAL A 155 -20.85 -7.51 -7.60
CA VAL A 155 -21.36 -8.83 -8.01
C VAL A 155 -22.10 -8.67 -9.33
N PHE A 156 -21.85 -9.57 -10.26
CA PHE A 156 -22.44 -9.55 -11.58
C PHE A 156 -23.15 -10.87 -11.86
N ALA A 157 -24.19 -10.80 -12.68
CA ALA A 157 -24.91 -11.97 -13.17
C ALA A 157 -25.02 -11.99 -14.69
N THR A 158 -25.16 -13.19 -15.24
CA THR A 158 -25.52 -13.45 -16.63
C THR A 158 -26.30 -14.77 -16.72
N ASP A 159 -27.10 -14.94 -17.77
CA ASP A 159 -27.72 -16.22 -18.15
C ASP A 159 -26.97 -16.93 -19.29
N ASP A 160 -26.00 -16.25 -19.91
CA ASP A 160 -25.16 -16.80 -20.97
C ASP A 160 -23.67 -16.59 -20.66
N LEU A 161 -22.99 -17.66 -20.27
CA LEU A 161 -21.55 -17.64 -20.01
C LEU A 161 -20.72 -17.29 -21.27
N GLY A 162 -21.26 -17.53 -22.47
CA GLY A 162 -20.63 -17.26 -23.76
C GLY A 162 -20.68 -15.80 -24.20
N SER A 163 -21.49 -14.97 -23.55
CA SER A 163 -21.73 -13.55 -23.91
C SER A 163 -20.53 -12.62 -23.74
N GLY A 164 -19.41 -13.13 -23.21
CA GLY A 164 -18.19 -12.35 -22.94
C GLY A 164 -18.41 -11.32 -21.83
N PRO A 165 -17.41 -10.46 -21.52
CA PRO A 165 -17.47 -9.55 -20.38
C PRO A 165 -18.63 -8.54 -20.42
N ALA A 166 -19.08 -8.15 -21.61
CA ALA A 166 -20.15 -7.16 -21.80
C ALA A 166 -21.57 -7.73 -21.53
N GLY A 167 -21.74 -9.06 -21.58
CA GLY A 167 -23.01 -9.71 -21.26
C GLY A 167 -23.26 -9.95 -19.76
N TRP A 168 -22.41 -9.40 -18.90
CA TRP A 168 -22.56 -9.45 -17.44
C TRP A 168 -23.15 -8.14 -16.93
N SER A 169 -24.26 -8.23 -16.20
CA SER A 169 -24.88 -7.08 -15.56
C SER A 169 -24.49 -7.02 -14.09
N GLU A 170 -24.06 -5.85 -13.60
CA GLU A 170 -23.84 -5.64 -12.16
C GLU A 170 -25.18 -5.69 -11.43
N LEU A 171 -25.24 -6.45 -10.35
CA LEU A 171 -26.43 -6.57 -9.52
C LEU A 171 -26.48 -5.40 -8.54
N THR A 172 -27.60 -4.66 -8.53
CA THR A 172 -27.86 -3.59 -7.56
C THR A 172 -28.66 -4.14 -6.38
N PHE A 173 -27.97 -4.48 -5.29
CA PHE A 173 -28.58 -4.98 -4.05
C PHE A 173 -27.71 -4.54 -2.86
N ALA A 174 -28.27 -4.61 -1.65
CA ALA A 174 -27.52 -4.35 -0.42
C ALA A 174 -27.00 -5.69 0.15
N PRO A 175 -25.72 -6.06 -0.06
CA PRO A 175 -25.15 -7.24 0.58
C PRO A 175 -25.20 -7.10 2.10
N ILE A 176 -25.52 -8.19 2.79
CA ILE A 176 -25.46 -8.26 4.25
C ILE A 176 -24.09 -8.84 4.62
N LEU A 177 -23.24 -8.08 5.30
CA LEU A 177 -22.00 -8.61 5.89
C LEU A 177 -22.35 -9.29 7.22
N SER A 178 -22.19 -10.62 7.28
CA SER A 178 -22.37 -11.42 8.50
C SER A 178 -21.25 -12.45 8.59
N ASP A 179 -20.67 -12.61 9.79
CA ASP A 179 -19.64 -13.62 10.06
C ASP A 179 -18.44 -13.58 9.08
N GLY A 180 -18.07 -12.38 8.65
CA GLY A 180 -16.95 -12.17 7.71
C GLY A 180 -17.24 -12.59 6.26
N ARG A 181 -18.50 -12.75 5.88
CA ARG A 181 -18.92 -13.08 4.51
C ARG A 181 -20.06 -12.15 4.06
N LEU A 182 -20.09 -11.81 2.78
CA LEU A 182 -21.26 -11.16 2.20
C LEU A 182 -22.31 -12.23 1.89
N ARG A 183 -23.56 -11.97 2.27
CA ARG A 183 -24.71 -12.78 1.92
C ARG A 183 -25.60 -12.01 0.96
N LEU A 184 -25.94 -12.67 -0.15
CA LEU A 184 -26.95 -12.24 -1.10
C LEU A 184 -28.14 -13.17 -0.98
N ASP A 185 -29.30 -12.61 -0.70
CA ASP A 185 -30.54 -13.37 -0.56
C ASP A 185 -31.28 -13.42 -1.89
N ASP A 186 -31.44 -14.63 -2.44
CA ASP A 186 -32.03 -14.91 -3.75
C ASP A 186 -31.67 -13.85 -4.80
N PRO A 187 -30.36 -13.69 -5.11
CA PRO A 187 -29.91 -12.61 -5.96
C PRO A 187 -30.67 -12.64 -7.29
N PRO A 188 -31.23 -11.48 -7.71
CA PRO A 188 -32.09 -11.43 -8.87
C PRO A 188 -31.33 -11.93 -10.08
N GLY A 189 -32.00 -12.77 -10.87
CA GLY A 189 -31.53 -13.17 -12.19
C GLY A 189 -32.70 -13.23 -13.14
N THR A 190 -32.42 -13.55 -14.40
CA THR A 190 -33.48 -13.78 -15.37
C THR A 190 -34.27 -15.04 -14.97
N ALA A 191 -35.49 -15.21 -15.50
CA ALA A 191 -36.29 -16.43 -15.33
C ALA A 191 -35.67 -17.66 -16.06
N ALA A 192 -34.41 -17.54 -16.48
CA ALA A 192 -33.66 -18.58 -17.15
C ALA A 192 -33.40 -19.75 -16.20
N PRO A 193 -33.39 -20.99 -16.73
CA PRO A 193 -33.14 -22.19 -15.94
C PRO A 193 -31.71 -22.25 -15.36
N GLN A 194 -30.78 -21.46 -15.91
CA GLN A 194 -29.41 -21.36 -15.45
C GLN A 194 -29.01 -19.90 -15.28
N ARG A 195 -28.29 -19.62 -14.19
CA ARG A 195 -27.79 -18.30 -13.83
C ARG A 195 -26.33 -18.43 -13.41
N PHE A 196 -25.49 -17.51 -13.85
CA PHE A 196 -24.07 -17.47 -13.53
C PHE A 196 -23.77 -16.19 -12.75
N PHE A 197 -22.87 -16.30 -11.77
CA PHE A 197 -22.49 -15.18 -10.90
C PHE A 197 -20.96 -15.05 -10.85
N LYS A 198 -20.49 -13.80 -10.79
CA LYS A 198 -19.09 -13.49 -10.49
C LYS A 198 -19.04 -12.35 -9.48
N ALA A 199 -18.03 -12.35 -8.63
CA ALA A 199 -17.73 -11.24 -7.72
C ALA A 199 -16.30 -10.76 -7.98
N GLN A 200 -16.07 -9.46 -7.92
CA GLN A 200 -14.76 -8.86 -8.04
C GLN A 200 -14.67 -7.61 -7.17
N ASP A 201 -13.48 -7.35 -6.62
CA ASP A 201 -13.18 -6.05 -6.02
C ASP A 201 -13.26 -4.97 -7.11
N ARG A 202 -13.89 -3.82 -6.82
CA ARG A 202 -13.85 -2.66 -7.72
C ARG A 202 -12.42 -2.10 -7.79
N PRO A 203 -12.00 -1.60 -8.97
CA PRO A 203 -10.66 -1.04 -9.17
C PRO A 203 -10.38 0.19 -8.31
#